data_AF-A0A6J2SXX9-F1
#
_entry.id   AF-A0A6J2SXX9-F1
#
_cell.length_a   1.000
_cell.length_b   1.000
_cell.length_c   1.000
_cell.angle_alpha   90.00
_cell.angle_beta   90.00
_cell.angle_gamma   90.00
#
_symmetry.space_group_name_H-M   'P 1'
#
loop_
_entity.id
_entity.type
_entity.pdbx_description
1 polymer ?
#
loop_
_entity_poly.entity_id
_entity_poly.type
_entity_poly.pdbx_seq_one_letter_code
_entity_poly.pdbx_strand_id
1 'polypeptide(L)'
;MAICEAMSEVQQNECITSVYSLSASRVVLKCSEGCVGVVPDCVPHCINGCPPHSVCQRPNFCACNPGYIINETNPDVWPSLMSCKSACEPNCPDHSHCVAHNQCKCDKGFRANAVDPNAVPSLQSCKAQTTQLQLLVYALLGCCFLFITIAVISIIVKRIKVNKLAISTDASRSSW
;
A
#
# COMPACT_ATOMS: atom_id res chain seq x y z
N MET A 1 -54.66 1.64 -15.60
CA MET A 1 -53.35 0.97 -15.66
C MET A 1 -52.22 2.00 -15.54
N ALA A 2 -52.16 2.79 -14.47
CA ALA A 2 -51.16 3.87 -14.34
C ALA A 2 -50.50 3.95 -12.94
N ILE A 3 -50.77 2.98 -12.06
CA ILE A 3 -50.22 2.96 -10.69
C ILE A 3 -48.99 2.03 -10.61
N CYS A 4 -48.84 1.09 -11.55
CA CYS A 4 -47.76 0.10 -11.52
C CYS A 4 -46.41 0.60 -12.07
N GLU A 5 -46.38 1.67 -12.88
CA GLU A 5 -45.12 2.20 -13.45
C GLU A 5 -44.36 3.11 -12.48
N ALA A 6 -45.01 3.66 -11.44
CA ALA A 6 -44.34 4.43 -10.40
C ALA A 6 -43.64 3.55 -9.33
N MET A 7 -43.88 2.23 -9.34
CA MET A 7 -43.30 1.30 -8.38
C MET A 7 -41.95 0.74 -8.82
N SER A 8 -41.56 0.89 -10.10
CA SER A 8 -40.27 0.40 -10.59
C SER A 8 -39.09 1.33 -10.28
N GLU A 9 -39.32 2.60 -9.94
CA GLU A 9 -38.27 3.55 -9.49
C GLU A 9 -38.04 3.53 -7.97
N VAL A 10 -39.01 3.02 -7.19
CA VAL A 10 -38.92 2.94 -5.71
C VAL A 10 -38.00 1.81 -5.26
N GLN A 11 -37.74 0.82 -6.13
CA GLN A 11 -37.08 -0.43 -5.74
C GLN A 11 -35.55 -0.33 -5.57
N GLN A 12 -34.96 0.87 -5.63
CA GLN A 12 -33.55 1.09 -5.31
C GLN A 12 -33.22 2.21 -4.31
N ASN A 13 -34.19 3.00 -3.82
CA ASN A 13 -33.90 4.03 -2.81
C ASN A 13 -34.55 3.67 -1.46
N GLU A 14 -33.81 2.99 -0.58
CA GLU A 14 -34.22 2.65 0.80
C GLU A 14 -34.67 3.89 1.62
N CYS A 15 -34.35 5.11 1.15
CA CYS A 15 -34.68 6.36 1.81
C CYS A 15 -36.07 6.94 1.51
N ILE A 16 -36.91 6.32 0.69
CA ILE A 16 -38.27 6.79 0.42
C ILE A 16 -39.30 5.81 0.99
N THR A 17 -40.26 6.33 1.74
CA THR A 17 -41.38 5.56 2.28
C THR A 17 -42.72 6.22 1.94
N SER A 18 -43.80 5.46 2.05
CA SER A 18 -45.17 5.95 1.83
C SER A 18 -45.94 5.94 3.13
N VAL A 19 -46.68 7.02 3.40
CA VAL A 19 -47.55 7.14 4.58
C VAL A 19 -48.94 7.60 4.18
N TYR A 20 -49.97 7.14 4.88
CA TYR A 20 -51.34 7.60 4.67
C TYR A 20 -51.56 8.93 5.39
N SER A 21 -51.88 9.98 4.64
CA SER A 21 -52.18 11.30 5.19
C SER A 21 -53.69 11.44 5.41
N LEU A 22 -54.12 11.50 6.68
CA LEU A 22 -55.51 11.79 7.05
C LEU A 22 -55.94 13.20 6.62
N SER A 23 -55.02 14.17 6.64
CA SER A 23 -55.31 15.55 6.25
C SER A 23 -55.52 15.73 4.75
N ALA A 24 -54.89 14.90 3.92
CA ALA A 24 -55.02 14.94 2.47
C ALA A 24 -55.84 13.75 1.90
N SER A 25 -56.37 12.88 2.76
CA SER A 25 -57.09 11.64 2.43
C SER A 25 -56.45 10.84 1.29
N ARG A 26 -55.12 10.78 1.27
CA ARG A 26 -54.34 10.12 0.21
C ARG A 26 -53.00 9.64 0.73
N VAL A 27 -52.37 8.73 -0.01
CA VAL A 27 -50.99 8.31 0.23
C VAL A 27 -50.04 9.43 -0.20
N VAL A 28 -49.09 9.77 0.66
CA VAL A 28 -48.01 10.74 0.39
C VAL A 28 -46.66 10.08 0.60
N LEU A 29 -45.70 10.42 -0.25
CA LEU A 29 -44.32 9.98 -0.12
C LEU A 29 -43.56 10.90 0.84
N LYS A 30 -42.67 10.31 1.65
CA LYS A 30 -41.78 11.02 2.57
C LYS A 30 -40.43 10.31 2.64
N CYS A 31 -39.41 11.01 3.13
CA CYS A 31 -38.15 10.35 3.44
C CYS A 31 -38.30 9.43 4.67
N SER A 32 -37.63 8.28 4.63
CA SER A 32 -37.54 7.32 5.74
C SER A 32 -36.74 7.91 6.93
N GLU A 33 -36.88 7.30 8.10
CA GLU A 33 -36.08 7.69 9.28
C GLU A 33 -34.58 7.55 9.01
N GLY A 34 -33.81 8.56 9.43
CA GLY A 34 -32.37 8.60 9.19
C GLY A 34 -31.98 8.96 7.75
N CYS A 35 -32.93 9.43 6.94
CA CYS A 35 -32.68 10.06 5.64
C CYS A 35 -33.08 11.55 5.69
N VAL A 36 -32.47 12.35 4.82
CA VAL A 36 -32.70 13.79 4.70
C VAL A 36 -32.93 14.17 3.24
N GLY A 37 -33.54 15.33 3.01
CA GLY A 37 -33.86 15.83 1.68
C GLY A 37 -35.36 16.00 1.48
N VAL A 38 -35.78 15.99 0.21
CA VAL A 38 -37.17 16.12 -0.21
C VAL A 38 -37.43 15.09 -1.30
N VAL A 39 -38.62 14.51 -1.35
CA VAL A 39 -38.96 13.52 -2.39
C VAL A 39 -38.91 14.20 -3.78
N PRO A 40 -38.29 13.56 -4.80
CA PRO A 40 -37.71 12.21 -4.83
C PRO A 40 -36.24 12.12 -4.37
N ASP A 41 -35.60 13.24 -4.10
CA ASP A 41 -34.19 13.38 -3.69
C ASP A 41 -33.95 13.15 -2.18
N CYS A 42 -34.45 12.04 -1.64
CA CYS A 42 -34.10 11.60 -0.28
C CYS A 42 -32.76 10.86 -0.30
N VAL A 43 -31.84 11.24 0.58
CA VAL A 43 -30.51 10.62 0.75
C VAL A 43 -30.28 10.18 2.21
N PRO A 44 -29.49 9.12 2.45
CA PRO A 44 -29.21 8.66 3.80
C PRO A 44 -28.38 9.71 4.58
N HIS A 45 -28.66 9.84 5.86
CA HIS A 45 -27.96 10.75 6.76
C HIS A 45 -26.99 9.98 7.66
N CYS A 46 -25.76 10.49 7.75
CA CYS A 46 -24.72 9.99 8.63
C CYS A 46 -24.34 11.09 9.62
N ILE A 47 -24.62 10.89 10.91
CA ILE A 47 -24.60 11.95 11.93
C ILE A 47 -23.26 12.69 12.05
N ASN A 48 -22.15 11.98 11.92
CA ASN A 48 -20.80 12.53 11.97
C ASN A 48 -20.15 12.64 10.58
N GLY A 49 -20.96 12.51 9.52
CA GLY A 49 -20.47 12.34 8.16
C GLY A 49 -19.75 11.01 7.94
N CYS A 50 -19.15 10.87 6.77
CA CYS A 50 -18.35 9.71 6.39
C CYS A 50 -16.90 10.15 6.13
N PRO A 51 -15.91 9.28 6.39
CA PRO A 51 -14.50 9.62 6.15
C PRO A 51 -14.19 9.80 4.66
N PRO A 52 -13.00 10.33 4.30
CA PRO A 52 -12.59 10.48 2.91
C PRO A 52 -12.68 9.17 2.11
N HIS A 53 -13.04 9.28 0.83
CA HIS A 53 -13.24 8.15 -0.08
C HIS A 53 -14.34 7.17 0.38
N SER A 54 -15.36 7.67 1.07
CA SER A 54 -16.54 6.89 1.43
C SER A 54 -17.81 7.70 1.23
N VAL A 55 -18.94 6.99 1.17
CA VAL A 55 -20.27 7.55 0.97
C VAL A 55 -21.21 6.97 2.03
N CYS A 56 -22.18 7.77 2.47
CA CYS A 56 -23.25 7.30 3.33
C CYS A 56 -24.15 6.41 2.47
N GLN A 57 -24.07 5.09 2.66
CA GLN A 57 -24.82 4.13 1.87
C GLN A 57 -26.20 3.88 2.48
N ARG A 58 -26.29 3.91 3.81
CA ARG A 58 -27.52 3.74 4.60
C ARG A 58 -27.46 4.66 5.83
N PRO A 59 -28.58 4.94 6.51
CA PRO A 59 -28.57 5.77 7.71
C PRO A 59 -27.49 5.32 8.71
N ASN A 60 -26.59 6.25 9.06
CA ASN A 60 -25.43 6.03 9.93
C ASN A 60 -24.49 4.88 9.53
N PHE A 61 -24.46 4.51 8.24
CA PHE A 61 -23.58 3.49 7.70
C PHE A 61 -22.85 4.00 6.46
N CYS A 62 -21.52 4.10 6.58
CA CYS A 62 -20.65 4.50 5.48
C CYS A 62 -20.04 3.28 4.80
N ALA A 63 -19.90 3.36 3.48
CA ALA A 63 -19.18 2.39 2.67
C ALA A 63 -18.08 3.09 1.88
N CYS A 64 -16.93 2.42 1.72
CA CYS A 64 -15.85 2.94 0.88
C CYS A 64 -16.30 3.05 -0.58
N ASN A 65 -15.83 4.08 -1.26
CA ASN A 65 -16.08 4.30 -2.68
C ASN A 65 -15.49 3.16 -3.53
N PRO A 66 -15.99 2.93 -4.75
CA PRO A 66 -15.39 1.96 -5.66
C PRO A 66 -13.88 2.13 -5.80
N GLY A 67 -13.15 1.01 -5.65
CA GLY A 67 -11.69 0.99 -5.65
C GLY A 67 -11.02 1.29 -4.31
N TYR A 68 -11.81 1.46 -3.24
CA TYR A 68 -11.35 1.57 -1.86
C TYR A 68 -11.94 0.45 -1.00
N ILE A 69 -11.17 0.00 -0.02
CA ILE A 69 -11.56 -0.98 0.98
C ILE A 69 -11.42 -0.42 2.38
N ILE A 70 -12.12 -1.02 3.33
CA ILE A 70 -12.06 -0.65 4.74
C ILE A 70 -10.62 -0.79 5.23
N ASN A 71 -10.11 0.29 5.84
CA ASN A 71 -8.80 0.29 6.48
C ASN A 71 -8.93 0.21 8.01
N GLU A 72 -9.83 1.01 8.57
CA GLU A 72 -10.03 1.10 10.02
C GLU A 72 -11.50 1.33 10.37
N THR A 73 -11.95 0.69 11.45
CA THR A 73 -13.30 0.82 12.00
C THR A 73 -13.26 0.94 13.51
N ASN A 74 -14.20 1.70 14.09
CA ASN A 74 -14.40 1.81 15.52
C ASN A 74 -15.89 1.62 15.87
N PRO A 75 -16.27 0.55 16.59
CA PRO A 75 -17.66 0.28 16.95
C PRO A 75 -18.24 1.25 17.99
N ASP A 76 -17.40 1.97 18.73
CA ASP A 76 -17.84 2.94 19.75
C ASP A 76 -18.26 4.30 19.14
N VAL A 77 -18.01 4.49 17.84
CA VAL A 77 -18.34 5.71 17.09
C VAL A 77 -19.30 5.36 15.95
N TRP A 78 -20.23 6.27 15.65
CA TRP A 78 -21.19 6.11 14.56
C TRP A 78 -21.08 7.26 13.55
N PRO A 79 -20.96 6.98 12.25
CA PRO A 79 -20.75 5.66 11.62
C PRO A 79 -19.42 5.01 12.02
N SER A 80 -19.37 3.67 12.10
CA SER A 80 -18.17 2.95 12.60
C SER A 80 -16.96 2.98 11.65
N LEU A 81 -17.13 3.41 10.41
CA LEU A 81 -16.03 3.49 9.44
C LEU A 81 -15.14 4.71 9.75
N MET A 82 -13.86 4.50 10.03
CA MET A 82 -12.91 5.58 10.32
C MET A 82 -12.06 5.95 9.10
N SER A 83 -11.63 4.97 8.30
CA SER A 83 -10.83 5.24 7.10
C SER A 83 -10.96 4.15 6.03
N CYS A 84 -10.75 4.57 4.78
CA CYS A 84 -10.67 3.72 3.61
C CYS A 84 -9.26 3.78 3.01
N LYS A 85 -8.76 2.66 2.49
CA LYS A 85 -7.50 2.58 1.73
C LYS A 85 -7.76 2.09 0.31
N SER A 86 -6.87 2.41 -0.62
CA SER A 86 -6.95 1.92 -1.99
C SER A 86 -6.91 0.40 -2.05
N ALA A 87 -7.74 -0.17 -2.91
CA ALA A 87 -7.82 -1.61 -3.16
C ALA A 87 -7.06 -1.98 -4.44
N CYS A 88 -6.22 -3.01 -4.35
CA CYS A 88 -5.53 -3.61 -5.49
C CYS A 88 -5.87 -5.10 -5.52
N GLU A 89 -6.43 -5.56 -6.63
CA GLU A 89 -6.83 -6.96 -6.80
C GLU A 89 -6.34 -7.49 -8.17
N PRO A 90 -5.47 -8.52 -8.18
CA PRO A 90 -4.79 -9.13 -7.03
C PRO A 90 -3.86 -8.16 -6.29
N ASN A 91 -3.42 -8.57 -5.09
CA ASN A 91 -2.49 -7.80 -4.27
C ASN A 91 -1.24 -7.41 -5.08
N CYS A 92 -0.67 -6.25 -4.74
CA CYS A 92 0.57 -5.77 -5.34
C CYS A 92 1.74 -6.75 -5.10
N PRO A 93 2.72 -6.82 -6.03
CA PRO A 93 3.87 -7.71 -5.91
C PRO A 93 4.79 -7.32 -4.74
N ASP A 94 5.76 -8.18 -4.41
CA ASP A 94 6.69 -7.94 -3.32
C ASP A 94 7.42 -6.59 -3.43
N HIS A 95 7.64 -5.95 -2.27
CA HIS A 95 8.25 -4.63 -2.16
C HIS A 95 7.49 -3.53 -2.90
N SER A 96 6.16 -3.61 -2.88
CA SER A 96 5.27 -2.57 -3.40
C SER A 96 4.00 -2.43 -2.57
N HIS A 97 3.36 -1.28 -2.69
CA HIS A 97 2.10 -0.97 -2.02
C HIS A 97 1.08 -0.39 -3.01
N CYS A 98 -0.19 -0.54 -2.68
CA CYS A 98 -1.30 0.02 -3.44
C CYS A 98 -1.39 1.53 -3.19
N VAL A 99 -1.40 2.34 -4.26
CA VAL A 99 -1.50 3.80 -4.18
C VAL A 99 -2.80 4.34 -4.76
N ALA A 100 -3.45 3.57 -5.62
CA ALA A 100 -4.78 3.83 -6.16
C ALA A 100 -5.38 2.50 -6.64
N HIS A 101 -6.63 2.52 -7.12
CA HIS A 101 -7.32 1.32 -7.59
C HIS A 101 -6.48 0.56 -8.65
N ASN A 102 -6.06 -0.65 -8.31
CA ASN A 102 -5.19 -1.50 -9.14
C ASN A 102 -3.90 -0.80 -9.63
N GLN A 103 -3.43 0.21 -8.90
CA GLN A 103 -2.18 0.90 -9.16
C GLN A 103 -1.23 0.64 -8.00
N CYS A 104 -0.19 -0.13 -8.31
CA CYS A 104 0.86 -0.48 -7.36
C CYS A 104 2.09 0.38 -7.59
N LYS A 105 2.80 0.71 -6.51
CA LYS A 105 4.04 1.47 -6.53
C LYS A 105 5.10 0.75 -5.70
N CYS A 106 6.30 0.62 -6.24
CA CYS A 106 7.41 0.03 -5.50
C CYS A 106 7.78 0.86 -4.26
N ASP A 107 8.19 0.18 -3.21
CA ASP A 107 8.65 0.78 -1.97
C ASP A 107 9.95 1.56 -2.16
N LYS A 108 10.31 2.38 -1.16
CA LYS A 108 11.54 3.17 -1.20
C LYS A 108 12.75 2.24 -1.36
N GLY A 109 13.60 2.52 -2.34
CA GLY A 109 14.77 1.70 -2.67
C GLY A 109 14.50 0.59 -3.69
N PHE A 110 13.29 0.49 -4.22
CA PHE A 110 12.92 -0.44 -5.28
C PHE A 110 12.44 0.29 -6.54
N ARG A 111 12.66 -0.30 -7.72
CA ARG A 111 12.12 0.18 -9.00
C ARG A 111 11.33 -0.93 -9.69
N ALA A 112 10.40 -0.51 -10.54
CA ALA A 112 9.66 -1.42 -11.39
C ALA A 112 10.64 -2.18 -12.30
N ASN A 113 10.55 -3.51 -12.27
CA ASN A 113 11.38 -4.43 -13.03
C ASN A 113 10.62 -5.03 -14.20
N ALA A 114 9.35 -5.38 -13.99
CA ALA A 114 8.42 -5.79 -15.04
C ALA A 114 7.09 -5.04 -14.87
N VAL A 115 6.65 -4.43 -15.97
CA VAL A 115 5.37 -3.72 -16.08
C VAL A 115 4.67 -4.25 -17.31
N ASP A 116 3.44 -4.73 -17.15
CA ASP A 116 2.57 -5.18 -18.24
C ASP A 116 1.35 -4.25 -18.30
N PRO A 117 1.18 -3.46 -19.38
CA PRO A 117 0.05 -2.55 -19.51
C PRO A 117 -1.30 -3.26 -19.66
N ASN A 118 -1.30 -4.57 -19.98
CA ASN A 118 -2.52 -5.36 -20.14
C ASN A 118 -2.87 -6.16 -18.87
N ALA A 119 -1.96 -6.22 -17.89
CA ALA A 119 -2.20 -6.85 -16.61
C ALA A 119 -2.83 -5.86 -15.61
N VAL A 120 -3.67 -6.40 -14.72
CA VAL A 120 -4.25 -5.66 -13.61
C VAL A 120 -3.84 -6.39 -12.33
N PRO A 121 -3.10 -5.74 -11.41
CA PRO A 121 -2.40 -4.46 -11.55
C PRO A 121 -1.25 -4.52 -12.57
N SER A 122 -0.90 -3.37 -13.17
CA SER A 122 0.09 -3.30 -14.27
C SER A 122 1.55 -3.53 -13.83
N LEU A 123 1.85 -3.34 -12.54
CA LEU A 123 3.16 -3.61 -11.96
C LEU A 123 3.25 -5.09 -11.57
N GLN A 124 4.16 -5.83 -12.22
CA GLN A 124 4.33 -7.26 -11.98
C GLN A 124 5.47 -7.58 -11.01
N SER A 125 6.55 -6.79 -11.00
CA SER A 125 7.65 -7.00 -10.04
C SER A 125 8.45 -5.73 -9.77
N CYS A 126 9.02 -5.68 -8.56
CA CYS A 126 9.96 -4.65 -8.14
C CYS A 126 11.34 -5.25 -7.90
N LYS A 127 12.40 -4.53 -8.27
CA LYS A 127 13.79 -4.91 -8.02
C LYS A 127 14.49 -3.86 -7.17
N ALA A 128 15.36 -4.31 -6.27
CA ALA A 128 16.18 -3.42 -5.46
C ALA A 128 17.01 -2.51 -6.37
N GLN A 129 16.91 -1.21 -6.13
CA GLN A 129 17.59 -0.18 -6.88
C GLN A 129 18.91 0.14 -6.20
N THR A 130 19.97 -0.54 -6.61
CA THR A 130 21.35 -0.17 -6.23
C THR A 130 21.66 1.20 -6.83
N THR A 131 21.86 2.21 -5.99
CA THR A 131 22.26 3.54 -6.48
C THR A 131 23.69 3.49 -7.03
N GLN A 132 24.00 4.37 -7.98
CA GLN A 132 25.37 4.54 -8.49
C GLN A 132 26.38 4.77 -7.35
N LEU A 133 25.96 5.51 -6.31
CA LEU A 133 26.76 5.74 -5.12
C LEU A 133 27.00 4.46 -4.31
N GLN A 134 25.99 3.59 -4.14
CA GLN A 134 26.13 2.32 -3.43
C GLN A 134 27.07 1.35 -4.18
N LEU A 135 26.97 1.28 -5.50
CA LEU A 135 27.89 0.51 -6.34
C LEU A 135 29.34 1.00 -6.21
N LEU A 136 29.56 2.32 -6.24
CA LEU A 136 30.89 2.92 -6.06
C LEU A 136 31.45 2.64 -4.66
N VAL A 137 30.63 2.77 -3.61
CA VAL A 137 31.06 2.46 -2.23
C VAL A 137 31.46 0.99 -2.10
N TYR A 138 30.67 0.06 -2.64
CA TYR A 138 31.03 -1.36 -2.61
C TYR A 138 32.30 -1.66 -3.41
N ALA A 139 32.51 -1.02 -4.56
CA ALA A 139 33.75 -1.14 -5.32
C ALA A 139 34.96 -0.65 -4.51
N LEU A 140 34.85 0.50 -3.84
CA LEU A 140 35.93 1.06 -3.01
C LEU A 140 36.24 0.16 -1.80
N LEU A 141 35.22 -0.35 -1.11
CA LEU A 141 35.41 -1.29 -0.01
C LEU A 141 36.09 -2.58 -0.48
N GLY A 142 35.69 -3.11 -1.64
CA GLY A 142 36.32 -4.27 -2.27
C GLY A 142 37.79 -4.02 -2.63
N CYS A 143 38.11 -2.87 -3.22
CA CYS A 143 39.48 -2.46 -3.52
C CYS A 143 40.33 -2.32 -2.25
N CYS A 144 39.82 -1.65 -1.21
CA CYS A 144 40.52 -1.50 0.07
C CYS A 144 40.85 -2.86 0.70
N PHE A 145 39.89 -3.80 0.72
CA PHE A 145 40.13 -5.14 1.23
C PHE A 145 41.23 -5.86 0.45
N LEU A 146 41.21 -5.76 -0.88
CA LEU A 146 42.25 -6.36 -1.74
C LEU A 146 43.65 -5.76 -1.47
N PHE A 147 43.74 -4.44 -1.29
CA PHE A 147 45.03 -3.81 -0.94
C PHE A 147 45.54 -4.26 0.43
N ILE A 148 44.65 -4.36 1.42
CA ILE A 148 45.00 -4.84 2.76
C ILE A 148 45.51 -6.28 2.70
N THR A 149 44.85 -7.18 1.96
CA THR A 149 45.30 -8.56 1.84
C THR A 149 46.66 -8.65 1.14
N ILE A 150 46.88 -7.89 0.07
CA ILE A 150 48.19 -7.82 -0.62
C ILE A 150 49.29 -7.31 0.33
N ALA A 151 49.00 -6.26 1.11
CA ALA A 151 49.95 -5.72 2.08
C ALA A 151 50.31 -6.73 3.17
N VAL A 152 49.31 -7.42 3.74
CA VAL A 152 49.50 -8.47 4.75
C VAL A 152 50.33 -9.62 4.18
N ILE A 153 50.01 -10.11 2.97
CA ILE A 153 50.79 -11.15 2.29
C ILE A 153 52.23 -10.70 2.09
N SER A 154 52.44 -9.46 1.64
CA SER A 154 53.78 -8.90 1.43
C SER A 154 54.59 -8.83 2.73
N ILE A 155 53.95 -8.45 3.85
CA ILE A 155 54.57 -8.42 5.18
C ILE A 155 54.94 -9.84 5.63
N ILE A 156 54.04 -10.81 5.45
CA ILE A 156 54.29 -12.22 5.81
C ILE A 156 55.47 -12.77 4.99
N VAL A 157 55.49 -12.58 3.68
CA VAL A 157 56.59 -13.02 2.81
C VAL A 157 57.92 -12.39 3.22
N LYS A 158 57.93 -11.08 3.52
CA LYS A 158 59.13 -10.39 4.03
C LYS A 158 59.60 -11.01 5.35
N ARG A 159 58.69 -11.27 6.30
CA ARG A 159 59.02 -11.92 7.58
C ARG A 159 59.60 -13.32 7.39
N ILE A 160 59.02 -14.14 6.51
CA ILE A 160 59.54 -15.48 6.17
C ILE A 160 60.95 -15.38 5.58
N LYS A 161 61.18 -14.41 4.67
CA LYS A 161 62.49 -14.22 4.03
C LYS A 161 63.57 -13.78 5.04
N VAL A 162 63.25 -12.86 5.95
CA VAL A 162 64.15 -12.44 7.04
C VAL A 162 64.45 -13.60 7.99
N ASN A 163 63.44 -14.39 8.35
CA ASN A 163 63.63 -15.55 9.22
C ASN A 163 64.52 -16.62 8.56
N LYS A 164 64.36 -16.87 7.25
CA LYS A 164 65.27 -17.73 6.49
C LYS A 164 66.71 -17.22 6.50
N LEU A 165 66.91 -15.91 6.35
CA LEU A 165 68.25 -15.30 6.40
C LEU A 165 68.86 -15.45 7.80
N ALA A 166 68.09 -15.20 8.87
CA ALA A 166 68.54 -15.37 10.25
C ALA A 166 69.00 -16.81 10.54
N ILE A 167 68.23 -17.81 10.11
CA ILE A 167 68.59 -19.24 10.23
C ILE A 167 69.87 -19.56 9.45
N SER A 168 70.09 -18.96 8.27
CA SER A 168 71.32 -19.18 7.50
C SER A 168 72.57 -18.55 8.14
N THR A 169 72.43 -17.41 8.83
CA THR A 169 73.52 -16.79 9.61
C THR A 169 73.83 -17.55 10.89
N ASP A 170 72.83 -18.13 11.58
CA ASP A 170 73.06 -18.97 12.75
C ASP A 170 73.73 -20.30 12.38
N ALA A 171 73.36 -20.91 11.24
CA ALA A 171 74.00 -22.13 10.73
C ALA A 171 75.49 -21.93 10.37
N SER A 172 75.89 -20.72 9.96
CA SER A 172 77.31 -20.39 9.69
C SER A 172 78.10 -20.05 10.96
N ARG A 173 77.43 -19.80 12.09
CA ARG A 173 78.08 -19.48 13.38
C ARG A 173 78.34 -20.71 14.25
N SER A 174 77.69 -21.84 13.96
CA SER A 174 77.89 -23.12 14.65
C SER A 174 78.93 -24.05 14.00
N SER A 175 79.71 -23.59 13.02
CA SER A 175 80.76 -24.37 12.33
C SER A 175 82.20 -23.92 12.62
N TRP A 176 82.42 -23.23 13.74
CA TRP A 176 83.75 -22.88 14.28
C TRP A 176 83.86 -23.35 15.72
#